data_AF-A0A965RMF6-F1
#
_entry.id   AF-A0A965RMF6-F1
#
_cell.length_a   1.000
_cell.length_b   1.000
_cell.length_c   1.000
_cell.angle_alpha   90.00
_cell.angle_beta   90.00
_cell.angle_gamma   90.00
#
_symmetry.space_group_name_H-M   'P 1'
#
loop_
_entity.id
_entity.type
_entity.pdbx_description
1 polymer ?
#
loop_
_entity_poly.entity_id
_entity_poly.type
_entity_poly.pdbx_seq_one_letter_code
_entity_poly.pdbx_strand_id
1 'polypeptide(L)'
;MLEKQKKDLDKAKDLFFSWKLHEAYAVFRRFFDRLPFSPQPEHALYLSYFVRCLLELGKERELNFYLNQIENLSSKWQTDELYYQLAEVSILGAERNLKSAKELLTKVISNPESSYLHTKAKMLLAYCYDCEGDNVDACRRIIDSIEDSQDRPIQLSLELWRIKILRDEGKLDLAEEKMAKLFKELDPIRDWYAYFSGKVILGGLYILRDDKEQATQLLAETRAIVEKSPFKTLKAQLSALEEKLNTKPIAPELFCEHGIKGWTVFCNEKKIELSYQTLPAKIFELFTKKEWIDKSQMAKKVFKKDYEPASDDSKLQYQIHCLRKILLELDFEVDPISFEEGGYRLVPKVTIREGEV
;
A
#
# COMPACT_ATOMS: atom_id res chain seq x y z
N MET A 1 18.43 -36.99 8.34
CA MET A 1 19.28 -36.28 7.35
C MET A 1 20.77 -36.54 7.59
N LEU A 2 21.61 -36.70 6.54
CA LEU A 2 23.07 -36.82 6.70
C LEU A 2 23.68 -35.50 7.19
N GLU A 3 24.66 -35.52 8.09
CA GLU A 3 25.26 -34.31 8.68
C GLU A 3 25.79 -33.31 7.62
N LYS A 4 26.35 -33.83 6.52
CA LYS A 4 26.80 -33.03 5.38
C LYS A 4 25.66 -32.26 4.72
N GLN A 5 24.51 -32.90 4.52
CA GLN A 5 23.33 -32.27 3.93
C GLN A 5 22.79 -31.16 4.82
N LYS A 6 22.76 -31.39 6.14
CA LYS A 6 22.36 -30.37 7.12
C LYS A 6 23.25 -29.13 7.03
N LYS A 7 24.57 -29.32 7.02
CA LYS A 7 25.54 -28.22 6.87
C LYS A 7 25.36 -27.44 5.58
N ASP A 8 25.08 -28.12 4.46
CA ASP A 8 24.81 -27.45 3.18
C ASP A 8 23.52 -26.61 3.23
N LEU A 9 22.46 -27.13 3.85
CA LEU A 9 21.18 -26.41 4.00
C LEU A 9 21.27 -25.23 4.98
N ASP A 10 21.99 -25.37 6.09
CA ASP A 10 22.26 -24.27 7.01
C ASP A 10 23.07 -23.17 6.32
N LYS A 11 24.08 -23.54 5.51
CA LYS A 11 24.82 -22.59 4.67
C LYS A 11 23.91 -21.87 3.67
N ALA A 12 22.95 -22.57 3.07
CA ALA A 12 22.00 -21.96 2.13
C ALA A 12 21.10 -20.91 2.83
N LYS A 13 20.70 -21.19 4.07
CA LYS A 13 19.99 -20.22 4.92
C LYS A 13 20.84 -18.99 5.21
N ASP A 14 22.12 -19.15 5.53
CA ASP A 14 23.02 -18.00 5.75
C ASP A 14 23.20 -17.15 4.48
N LEU A 15 23.31 -17.80 3.31
CA LEU A 15 23.36 -17.13 2.02
C LEU A 15 22.08 -16.34 1.72
N PHE A 16 20.91 -16.87 2.08
CA PHE A 16 19.62 -16.18 1.96
C PHE A 16 19.62 -14.87 2.75
N PHE A 17 20.04 -14.91 4.02
CA PHE A 17 20.11 -13.71 4.85
C PHE A 17 21.21 -12.71 4.39
N SER A 18 22.23 -13.20 3.68
CA SER A 18 23.37 -12.41 3.19
C SER A 18 23.23 -11.90 1.74
N TRP A 19 22.01 -11.78 1.20
CA TRP A 19 21.72 -11.25 -0.15
C TRP A 19 22.19 -12.11 -1.31
N LYS A 20 22.65 -13.32 -1.03
CA LYS A 20 23.18 -14.26 -2.01
C LYS A 20 22.09 -15.24 -2.43
N LEU A 21 20.95 -14.70 -2.91
CA LEU A 21 19.77 -15.51 -3.24
C LEU A 21 20.04 -16.52 -4.36
N HIS A 22 20.86 -16.17 -5.36
CA HIS A 22 21.21 -17.10 -6.44
C HIS A 22 22.04 -18.28 -5.92
N GLU A 23 22.97 -18.03 -5.00
CA GLU A 23 23.80 -19.05 -4.37
C GLU A 23 22.99 -19.91 -3.40
N ALA A 24 22.13 -19.29 -2.58
CA ALA A 24 21.19 -20.00 -1.72
C ALA A 24 20.28 -20.93 -2.55
N TYR A 25 19.71 -20.39 -3.62
CA TYR A 25 18.90 -21.14 -4.58
C TYR A 25 19.66 -22.30 -5.19
N ALA A 26 20.91 -22.13 -5.61
CA ALA A 26 21.70 -23.22 -6.21
C ALA A 26 21.91 -24.39 -5.24
N VAL A 27 22.07 -24.11 -3.95
CA VAL A 27 22.21 -25.14 -2.90
C VAL A 27 20.86 -25.81 -2.63
N PHE A 28 19.81 -25.04 -2.38
CA PHE A 28 18.47 -25.58 -2.15
C PHE A 28 17.97 -26.40 -3.33
N ARG A 29 18.08 -25.87 -4.55
CA ARG A 29 17.71 -26.58 -5.78
C ARG A 29 18.46 -27.89 -5.91
N ARG A 30 19.76 -27.94 -5.61
CA ARG A 30 20.50 -29.21 -5.65
C ARG A 30 19.95 -30.24 -4.67
N PHE A 31 19.54 -29.81 -3.49
CA PHE A 31 18.98 -30.69 -2.47
C PHE A 31 17.57 -31.17 -2.86
N PHE A 32 16.70 -30.28 -3.33
CA PHE A 32 15.31 -30.60 -3.66
C PHE A 32 15.13 -31.18 -5.07
N ASP A 33 15.96 -30.87 -6.09
CA ASP A 33 15.85 -31.43 -7.45
C ASP A 33 16.54 -32.80 -7.64
N ARG A 34 17.62 -33.13 -6.90
CA ARG A 34 18.51 -34.28 -7.24
C ARG A 34 18.34 -35.54 -6.40
N LEU A 35 17.36 -35.61 -5.50
CA LEU A 35 17.09 -36.83 -4.71
C LEU A 35 15.75 -37.44 -5.13
N PRO A 36 15.64 -38.79 -5.24
CA PRO A 36 14.34 -39.42 -5.39
C PRO A 36 13.51 -39.05 -4.14
N PHE A 37 12.45 -38.30 -4.37
CA PHE A 37 11.75 -37.53 -3.36
C PHE A 37 11.11 -38.43 -2.29
N SER A 38 11.56 -38.28 -1.05
CA SER A 38 10.79 -38.54 0.16
C SER A 38 11.29 -37.57 1.22
N PRO A 39 11.05 -36.25 1.03
CA PRO A 39 11.39 -35.31 2.08
C PRO A 39 10.66 -35.72 3.36
N GLN A 40 11.22 -35.34 4.50
CA GLN A 40 10.73 -35.70 5.81
C GLN A 40 10.25 -34.43 6.51
N PRO A 41 9.42 -34.56 7.57
CA PRO A 41 8.98 -33.42 8.37
C PRO A 41 10.13 -32.48 8.77
N GLU A 42 11.31 -33.03 9.11
CA GLU A 42 12.51 -32.27 9.45
C GLU A 42 13.06 -31.34 8.35
N HIS A 43 12.61 -31.48 7.10
CA HIS A 43 13.02 -30.62 5.98
C HIS A 43 12.09 -29.41 5.77
N ALA A 44 10.97 -29.31 6.49
CA ALA A 44 9.94 -28.30 6.24
C ALA A 44 10.50 -26.86 6.29
N LEU A 45 11.34 -26.56 7.27
CA LEU A 45 12.00 -25.25 7.40
C LEU A 45 12.87 -24.89 6.18
N TYR A 46 13.66 -25.82 5.66
CA TYR A 46 14.53 -25.56 4.51
C TYR A 46 13.75 -25.45 3.20
N LEU A 47 12.68 -26.23 3.07
CA LEU A 47 11.74 -26.11 1.96
C LEU A 47 11.07 -24.73 1.96
N SER A 48 10.76 -24.22 3.16
CA SER A 48 10.27 -22.86 3.38
C SER A 48 11.22 -21.80 2.80
N TYR A 49 12.50 -21.82 3.17
CA TYR A 49 13.49 -20.91 2.60
C TYR A 49 13.65 -21.06 1.08
N PHE A 50 13.58 -22.28 0.56
CA PHE A 50 13.68 -22.50 -0.87
C PHE A 50 12.51 -21.89 -1.64
N VAL A 51 11.28 -22.06 -1.16
CA VAL A 51 10.08 -21.44 -1.74
C VAL A 51 10.18 -19.92 -1.70
N ARG A 52 10.65 -19.37 -0.59
CA ARG A 52 10.91 -17.93 -0.46
C ARG A 52 11.96 -17.45 -1.46
N CYS A 53 13.04 -18.20 -1.68
CA CYS A 53 14.00 -17.92 -2.74
C CYS A 53 13.35 -17.90 -4.13
N LEU A 54 12.51 -18.89 -4.44
CA LEU A 54 11.81 -18.96 -5.73
C LEU A 54 10.91 -17.75 -5.97
N LEU A 55 10.16 -17.36 -4.93
CA LEU A 55 9.31 -16.17 -4.95
C LEU A 55 10.11 -14.89 -5.21
N GLU A 56 11.17 -14.66 -4.42
CA GLU A 56 12.00 -13.46 -4.57
C GLU A 56 12.71 -13.41 -5.92
N LEU A 57 13.20 -14.55 -6.42
CA LEU A 57 13.85 -14.65 -7.74
C LEU A 57 12.88 -14.61 -8.93
N GLY A 58 11.57 -14.56 -8.69
CA GLY A 58 10.55 -14.57 -9.76
C GLY A 58 10.52 -15.87 -10.56
N LYS A 59 10.83 -17.02 -9.93
CA LYS A 59 10.87 -18.35 -10.56
C LYS A 59 9.48 -19.00 -10.62
N GLU A 60 8.49 -18.31 -11.19
CA GLU A 60 7.06 -18.66 -11.10
C GLU A 60 6.72 -20.11 -11.46
N ARG A 61 7.29 -20.64 -12.55
CA ARG A 61 7.02 -22.03 -12.97
C ARG A 61 7.51 -23.06 -11.95
N GLU A 62 8.72 -22.84 -11.40
CA GLU A 62 9.29 -23.71 -10.37
C GLU A 62 8.52 -23.52 -9.06
N LEU A 63 8.17 -22.29 -8.70
CA LEU A 63 7.35 -21.97 -7.52
C LEU A 63 6.03 -22.74 -7.56
N ASN A 64 5.26 -22.64 -8.66
CA ASN A 64 3.98 -23.34 -8.80
C ASN A 64 4.12 -24.87 -8.69
N PHE A 65 5.19 -25.44 -9.26
CA PHE A 65 5.47 -26.86 -9.09
C PHE A 65 5.65 -27.23 -7.61
N TYR A 66 6.49 -26.46 -6.89
CA TYR A 66 6.77 -26.73 -5.48
C TYR A 66 5.59 -26.41 -4.55
N LEU A 67 4.70 -25.49 -4.90
CA LEU A 67 3.46 -25.24 -4.15
C LEU A 67 2.54 -26.44 -4.16
N ASN A 68 2.29 -27.02 -5.34
CA ASN A 68 1.50 -28.25 -5.45
C ASN A 68 2.11 -29.39 -4.61
N GLN A 69 3.45 -29.47 -4.53
CA GLN A 69 4.11 -30.43 -3.66
C GLN A 69 3.88 -30.12 -2.18
N ILE A 70 4.02 -28.86 -1.77
CA ILE A 70 3.86 -28.45 -0.36
C ILE A 70 2.42 -28.62 0.11
N GLU A 71 1.42 -28.32 -0.72
CA GLU A 71 0.01 -28.56 -0.40
C GLU A 71 -0.22 -30.05 -0.11
N ASN A 72 0.25 -30.93 -1.00
CA ASN A 72 0.19 -32.37 -0.80
C ASN A 72 0.93 -32.82 0.47
N LEU A 73 2.15 -32.31 0.70
CA LEU A 73 2.94 -32.64 1.88
C LEU A 73 2.31 -32.10 3.18
N SER A 74 1.66 -30.94 3.15
CA SER A 74 1.01 -30.34 4.31
C SER A 74 -0.19 -31.16 4.79
N SER A 75 -0.91 -31.83 3.87
CA SER A 75 -1.97 -32.76 4.23
C SER A 75 -1.43 -34.03 4.88
N LYS A 76 -0.24 -34.49 4.45
CA LYS A 76 0.41 -35.73 4.90
C LYS A 76 1.16 -35.57 6.21
N TRP A 77 1.97 -34.52 6.35
CA TRP A 77 2.83 -34.31 7.51
C TRP A 77 2.18 -33.44 8.58
N GLN A 78 1.24 -32.56 8.17
CA GLN A 78 0.52 -31.67 9.07
C GLN A 78 1.42 -30.84 9.98
N THR A 79 2.60 -30.44 9.47
CA THR A 79 3.54 -29.61 10.23
C THR A 79 3.22 -28.13 10.09
N ASP A 80 3.40 -27.38 11.17
CA ASP A 80 3.08 -25.96 11.21
C ASP A 80 4.01 -25.10 10.35
N GLU A 81 5.25 -25.53 10.11
CA GLU A 81 6.17 -24.88 9.18
C GLU A 81 5.61 -24.88 7.74
N LEU A 82 4.96 -25.98 7.33
CA LEU A 82 4.36 -26.05 5.98
C LEU A 82 3.09 -25.19 5.91
N TYR A 83 2.28 -25.18 6.97
CA TYR A 83 1.10 -24.29 7.01
C TYR A 83 1.50 -22.81 7.00
N TYR A 84 2.53 -22.44 7.77
CA TYR A 84 3.09 -21.09 7.74
C TYR A 84 3.60 -20.73 6.33
N GLN A 85 4.34 -21.63 5.67
CA GLN A 85 4.85 -21.36 4.32
C GLN A 85 3.75 -21.25 3.27
N LEU A 86 2.73 -22.11 3.34
CA LEU A 86 1.57 -22.03 2.45
C LEU A 86 0.82 -20.72 2.65
N ALA A 87 0.71 -20.23 3.89
CA ALA A 87 0.12 -18.94 4.16
C ALA A 87 0.92 -17.81 3.52
N GLU A 88 2.26 -17.77 3.68
CA GLU A 88 3.10 -16.75 3.03
C GLU A 88 2.89 -16.70 1.53
N VAL A 89 2.86 -17.85 0.85
CA VAL A 89 2.70 -17.88 -0.60
C VAL A 89 1.28 -17.56 -1.03
N SER A 90 0.27 -17.97 -0.26
CA SER A 90 -1.12 -17.56 -0.47
C SER A 90 -1.28 -16.04 -0.40
N ILE A 91 -0.40 -15.33 0.30
CA ILE A 91 -0.47 -13.87 0.39
C ILE A 91 0.39 -13.17 -0.67
N LEU A 92 1.59 -13.69 -0.95
CA LEU A 92 2.61 -13.01 -1.73
C LEU A 92 2.78 -13.55 -3.16
N GLY A 93 2.18 -14.71 -3.46
CA GLY A 93 2.16 -15.31 -4.79
C GLY A 93 1.19 -14.60 -5.74
N ALA A 94 1.21 -15.04 -7.00
CA ALA A 94 0.37 -14.46 -8.06
C ALA A 94 -1.14 -14.66 -7.79
N GLU A 95 -1.53 -15.83 -7.27
CA GLU A 95 -2.91 -16.17 -6.93
C GLU A 95 -3.18 -15.90 -5.45
N ARG A 96 -3.40 -14.64 -5.13
CA ARG A 96 -3.60 -14.21 -3.76
C ARG A 96 -4.89 -14.78 -3.14
N ASN A 97 -4.76 -15.45 -2.00
CA ASN A 97 -5.86 -16.01 -1.22
C ASN A 97 -5.71 -15.70 0.29
N LEU A 98 -6.20 -14.53 0.69
CA LEU A 98 -6.12 -14.06 2.09
C LEU A 98 -6.94 -14.91 3.06
N LYS A 99 -8.06 -15.50 2.60
CA LYS A 99 -8.91 -16.36 3.43
C LYS A 99 -8.13 -17.62 3.86
N SER A 100 -7.58 -18.35 2.89
CA SER A 100 -6.77 -19.54 3.14
C SER A 100 -5.58 -19.23 4.05
N ALA A 101 -4.88 -18.11 3.78
CA ALA A 101 -3.75 -17.70 4.60
C ALA A 101 -4.13 -17.47 6.07
N LYS A 102 -5.24 -16.78 6.34
CA LYS A 102 -5.73 -16.56 7.71
C LYS A 102 -6.09 -17.86 8.43
N GLU A 103 -6.74 -18.79 7.73
CA GLU A 103 -7.10 -20.12 8.29
C GLU A 103 -5.84 -20.91 8.68
N LEU A 104 -4.85 -20.97 7.79
CA LEU A 104 -3.56 -21.62 8.04
C LEU A 104 -2.79 -20.96 9.20
N LEU A 105 -2.73 -19.64 9.24
CA LEU A 105 -2.02 -18.92 10.31
C LEU A 105 -2.69 -19.09 11.66
N THR A 106 -4.02 -19.05 11.70
CA THR A 106 -4.77 -19.29 12.95
C THR A 106 -4.51 -20.70 13.47
N LYS A 107 -4.39 -21.69 12.58
CA LYS A 107 -4.01 -23.06 12.94
C LYS A 107 -2.61 -23.13 13.55
N VAL A 108 -1.62 -22.46 12.95
CA VAL A 108 -0.24 -22.40 13.49
C VAL A 108 -0.21 -21.73 14.87
N ILE A 109 -0.95 -20.62 15.03
CA ILE A 109 -0.99 -19.85 16.29
C ILE A 109 -1.67 -20.62 17.41
N SER A 110 -2.69 -21.44 17.10
CA SER A 110 -3.43 -22.19 18.10
C SER A 110 -2.70 -23.43 18.62
N ASN A 111 -1.65 -23.90 17.93
CA ASN A 111 -0.86 -25.04 18.39
C ASN A 111 0.25 -24.61 19.38
N PRO A 112 0.19 -25.00 20.67
CA PRO A 112 1.22 -24.65 21.65
C PRO A 112 2.61 -25.20 21.33
N GLU A 113 2.70 -26.33 20.63
CA GLU A 113 3.97 -26.97 20.26
C GLU A 113 4.78 -26.12 19.26
N SER A 114 4.12 -25.19 18.58
CA SER A 114 4.70 -24.32 17.55
C SER A 114 4.93 -22.88 18.02
N SER A 115 5.17 -22.69 19.32
CA SER A 115 5.45 -21.38 19.94
C SER A 115 6.57 -20.59 19.24
N TYR A 116 7.58 -21.27 18.69
CA TYR A 116 8.67 -20.65 17.93
C TYR A 116 8.24 -20.00 16.60
N LEU A 117 7.04 -20.32 16.08
CA LEU A 117 6.44 -19.69 14.90
C LEU A 117 5.39 -18.63 15.24
N HIS A 118 4.84 -18.63 16.46
CA HIS A 118 3.67 -17.81 16.81
C HIS A 118 3.88 -16.34 16.48
N THR A 119 5.03 -15.78 16.83
CA THR A 119 5.33 -14.36 16.56
C THR A 119 5.32 -14.06 15.06
N LYS A 120 5.95 -14.90 14.25
CA LYS A 120 5.98 -14.73 12.78
C LYS A 120 4.59 -14.90 12.19
N ALA A 121 3.85 -15.92 12.64
CA ALA A 121 2.49 -16.20 12.20
C ALA A 121 1.53 -15.05 12.54
N LYS A 122 1.64 -14.46 13.75
CA LYS A 122 0.86 -13.28 14.16
C LYS A 122 1.20 -12.06 13.31
N MET A 123 2.47 -11.75 13.07
CA MET A 123 2.86 -10.64 12.19
C MET A 123 2.32 -10.82 10.76
N LEU A 124 2.37 -12.04 10.23
CA LEU A 124 1.82 -12.34 8.91
C LEU A 124 0.28 -12.30 8.90
N LEU A 125 -0.37 -12.67 10.00
CA LEU A 125 -1.81 -12.53 10.17
C LEU A 125 -2.22 -11.05 10.19
N ALA A 126 -1.47 -10.20 10.88
CA ALA A 126 -1.66 -8.74 10.82
C ALA A 126 -1.53 -8.24 9.38
N TYR A 127 -0.56 -8.73 8.61
CA TYR A 127 -0.45 -8.41 7.18
C TYR A 127 -1.67 -8.83 6.35
N CYS A 128 -2.32 -9.95 6.66
CA CYS A 128 -3.59 -10.30 6.00
C CYS A 128 -4.68 -9.26 6.24
N TYR A 129 -4.83 -8.78 7.48
CA TYR A 129 -5.81 -7.76 7.84
C TYR A 129 -5.49 -6.39 7.25
N ASP A 130 -4.21 -6.04 7.20
CA ASP A 130 -3.72 -4.83 6.53
C ASP A 130 -4.15 -4.81 5.07
N CYS A 131 -4.06 -5.97 4.42
CA CYS A 131 -4.42 -6.08 3.02
C CYS A 131 -5.92 -6.20 2.73
N GLU A 132 -6.74 -6.44 3.75
CA GLU A 132 -8.21 -6.44 3.68
C GLU A 132 -8.76 -5.08 4.08
N GLY A 133 -8.42 -4.04 3.30
CA GLY A 133 -8.95 -2.70 3.49
C GLY A 133 -8.34 -1.96 4.68
N ASP A 134 -7.05 -2.16 4.94
CA ASP A 134 -6.28 -1.43 5.96
C ASP A 134 -6.92 -1.49 7.36
N ASN A 135 -7.31 -2.69 7.83
CA ASN A 135 -7.93 -2.86 9.15
C ASN A 135 -6.91 -2.64 10.29
N VAL A 136 -6.62 -1.37 10.58
CA VAL A 136 -5.60 -0.92 11.53
C VAL A 136 -5.87 -1.47 12.93
N ASP A 137 -7.13 -1.50 13.38
CA ASP A 137 -7.51 -2.00 14.70
C ASP A 137 -7.18 -3.49 14.88
N ALA A 138 -7.47 -4.31 13.87
CA ALA A 138 -7.12 -5.73 13.90
C ALA A 138 -5.61 -5.92 13.91
N CYS A 139 -4.88 -5.16 13.08
CA CYS A 139 -3.42 -5.18 13.07
C CYS A 139 -2.84 -4.83 14.44
N ARG A 140 -3.31 -3.73 15.05
CA ARG A 140 -2.91 -3.30 16.39
C ARG A 140 -3.12 -4.39 17.43
N ARG A 141 -4.34 -4.93 17.55
CA ARG A 141 -4.63 -5.98 18.54
C ARG A 141 -3.72 -7.19 18.40
N ILE A 142 -3.41 -7.60 17.17
CA ILE A 142 -2.53 -8.74 16.91
C ILE A 142 -1.10 -8.41 17.30
N ILE A 143 -0.57 -7.27 16.86
CA ILE A 143 0.81 -6.85 17.11
C ILE A 143 1.06 -6.59 18.60
N ASP A 144 0.12 -5.96 19.29
CA ASP A 144 0.20 -5.71 20.74
C ASP A 144 0.13 -7.01 21.56
N SER A 145 -0.37 -8.11 20.99
CA SER A 145 -0.39 -9.44 21.62
C SER A 145 0.94 -10.22 21.52
N ILE A 146 1.94 -9.65 20.86
CA ILE A 146 3.25 -10.28 20.65
C ILE A 146 4.20 -9.77 21.74
N GLU A 147 4.76 -10.71 22.51
CA GLU A 147 5.82 -10.40 23.48
C GLU A 147 7.12 -10.01 22.78
N ASP A 148 7.93 -9.16 23.43
CA ASP A 148 9.21 -8.76 22.88
C ASP A 148 10.15 -9.97 22.73
N SER A 149 10.80 -10.06 21.56
CA SER A 149 11.70 -11.15 21.22
C SER A 149 13.16 -10.75 21.42
N GLN A 150 13.99 -11.71 21.84
CA GLN A 150 15.45 -11.57 21.86
C GLN A 150 16.09 -11.84 20.47
N ASP A 151 15.31 -12.39 19.53
CA ASP A 151 15.75 -12.61 18.15
C ASP A 151 15.71 -11.28 17.36
N ARG A 152 16.89 -10.74 17.04
CA ARG A 152 17.05 -9.40 16.43
C ARG A 152 16.18 -9.21 15.17
N PRO A 153 16.20 -10.09 14.16
CA PRO A 153 15.26 -10.01 13.03
C PRO A 153 13.79 -9.84 13.43
N ILE A 154 13.32 -10.63 14.40
CA ILE A 154 11.94 -10.56 14.89
C ILE A 154 11.68 -9.22 15.59
N GLN A 155 12.60 -8.78 16.44
CA GLN A 155 12.52 -7.50 17.13
C GLN A 155 12.38 -6.34 16.14
N LEU A 156 13.22 -6.31 15.10
CA LEU A 156 13.18 -5.27 14.08
C LEU A 156 11.87 -5.31 13.28
N SER A 157 11.37 -6.49 12.91
CA SER A 157 10.07 -6.62 12.25
C SER A 157 8.92 -6.15 13.14
N LEU A 158 8.96 -6.43 14.44
CA LEU A 158 7.93 -6.00 15.39
C LEU A 158 7.93 -4.47 15.58
N GLU A 159 9.11 -3.85 15.68
CA GLU A 159 9.22 -2.38 15.74
C GLU A 159 8.70 -1.71 14.47
N LEU A 160 8.99 -2.27 13.29
CA LEU A 160 8.43 -1.76 12.03
C LEU A 160 6.90 -1.86 12.00
N TRP A 161 6.32 -2.95 12.51
CA TRP A 161 4.87 -3.08 12.64
C TRP A 161 4.28 -2.02 13.58
N ARG A 162 4.90 -1.80 14.73
CA ARG A 162 4.49 -0.76 15.69
C ARG A 162 4.53 0.63 15.05
N ILE A 163 5.58 0.93 14.29
CA ILE A 163 5.72 2.21 13.56
C ILE A 163 4.67 2.32 12.45
N LYS A 164 4.45 1.26 11.68
CA LYS A 164 3.44 1.22 10.62
C LYS A 164 2.04 1.49 11.16
N ILE A 165 1.66 0.85 12.28
CA ILE A 165 0.37 1.08 12.93
C ILE A 165 0.22 2.55 13.34
N LEU A 166 1.26 3.18 13.92
CA LEU A 166 1.21 4.60 14.27
C LEU A 166 0.98 5.49 13.04
N ARG A 167 1.64 5.18 11.91
CA ARG A 167 1.44 5.88 10.64
C ARG A 167 -0.01 5.74 10.18
N ASP A 168 -0.55 4.52 10.17
CA ASP A 168 -1.89 4.24 9.65
C ASP A 168 -3.00 4.80 10.54
N GLU A 169 -2.71 5.11 11.80
CA GLU A 169 -3.60 5.89 12.69
C GLU A 169 -3.48 7.41 12.54
N GLY A 170 -2.66 7.90 11.62
CA GLY A 170 -2.42 9.33 11.45
C GLY A 170 -1.52 9.96 12.53
N LYS A 171 -0.87 9.17 13.39
CA LYS A 171 0.13 9.66 14.36
C LYS A 171 1.49 9.85 13.68
N LEU A 172 1.52 10.67 12.63
CA LEU A 172 2.62 10.75 11.67
C LEU A 172 3.93 11.22 12.32
N ASP A 173 3.88 12.21 13.21
CA ASP A 173 5.06 12.74 13.91
C ASP A 173 5.76 11.70 14.78
N LEU A 174 4.96 10.94 15.54
CA LEU A 174 5.48 9.88 16.40
C LEU A 174 6.02 8.70 15.58
N ALA A 175 5.35 8.36 14.46
CA ALA A 175 5.81 7.32 13.54
C ALA A 175 7.16 7.69 12.92
N GLU A 176 7.34 8.94 12.49
CA GLU A 176 8.60 9.44 11.94
C GLU A 176 9.72 9.46 12.98
N GLU A 177 9.45 9.97 14.19
CA GLU A 177 10.44 9.99 15.28
C GLU A 177 10.98 8.58 15.57
N LYS A 178 10.07 7.61 15.71
CA LYS A 178 10.44 6.22 15.93
C LYS A 178 11.18 5.61 14.74
N MET A 179 10.78 5.95 13.52
CA MET A 179 11.47 5.50 12.31
C MET A 179 12.90 6.06 12.23
N ALA A 180 13.08 7.34 12.53
CA ALA A 180 14.39 7.99 12.57
C ALA A 180 15.30 7.38 13.64
N LYS A 181 14.74 7.01 14.80
CA LYS A 181 15.48 6.25 15.83
C LYS A 181 15.88 4.87 15.31
N LEU A 182 14.94 4.12 14.74
CA LEU A 182 15.20 2.78 14.22
C LEU A 182 16.30 2.80 13.14
N PHE A 183 16.27 3.76 12.22
CA PHE A 183 17.30 3.87 11.18
C PHE A 183 18.72 4.13 11.70
N LYS A 184 18.89 4.73 12.89
CA LYS A 184 20.22 4.88 13.52
C LYS A 184 20.81 3.54 13.98
N GLU A 185 19.96 2.53 14.17
CA GLU A 185 20.32 1.22 14.71
C GLU A 185 20.42 0.14 13.62
N LEU A 186 19.90 0.43 12.42
CA LEU A 186 19.87 -0.48 11.28
C LEU A 186 21.16 -0.40 10.45
N ASP A 187 21.74 -1.56 10.20
CA ASP A 187 22.78 -1.73 9.18
C ASP A 187 22.13 -2.15 7.85
N PRO A 188 22.30 -1.42 6.74
CA PRO A 188 21.65 -1.75 5.46
C PRO A 188 22.04 -3.11 4.88
N ILE A 189 23.20 -3.67 5.25
CA ILE A 189 23.70 -4.96 4.74
C ILE A 189 23.21 -6.09 5.65
N ARG A 190 23.36 -5.95 6.97
CA ARG A 190 22.98 -6.98 7.94
C ARG A 190 21.48 -7.01 8.20
N ASP A 191 20.88 -5.84 8.40
CA ASP A 191 19.48 -5.67 8.81
C ASP A 191 18.59 -5.27 7.62
N TRP A 192 19.00 -5.70 6.43
CA TRP A 192 18.48 -5.24 5.16
C TRP A 192 16.96 -5.28 5.04
N TYR A 193 16.32 -6.37 5.48
CA TYR A 193 14.88 -6.55 5.31
C TYR A 193 14.16 -5.44 6.08
N ALA A 194 14.59 -5.21 7.32
CA ALA A 194 14.06 -4.14 8.13
C ALA A 194 14.40 -2.75 7.56
N TYR A 195 15.61 -2.56 7.03
CA TYR A 195 16.03 -1.31 6.39
C TYR A 195 15.13 -0.94 5.21
N PHE A 196 14.92 -1.87 4.26
CA PHE A 196 14.11 -1.60 3.08
C PHE A 196 12.62 -1.53 3.38
N SER A 197 12.10 -2.38 4.27
CA SER A 197 10.71 -2.25 4.74
C SER A 197 10.48 -0.92 5.45
N GLY A 198 11.44 -0.47 6.26
CA GLY A 198 11.41 0.85 6.89
C GLY A 198 11.37 1.98 5.87
N LYS A 199 12.15 1.89 4.79
CA LYS A 199 12.14 2.89 3.70
C LYS A 199 10.77 2.95 3.03
N VAL A 200 10.15 1.81 2.73
CA VAL A 200 8.80 1.75 2.17
C VAL A 200 7.77 2.38 3.13
N ILE A 201 7.85 2.08 4.43
CA ILE A 201 6.94 2.65 5.43
C ILE A 201 7.11 4.17 5.53
N LEU A 202 8.35 4.66 5.56
CA LEU A 202 8.69 6.08 5.63
C LEU A 202 8.23 6.84 4.37
N GLY A 203 8.42 6.25 3.18
CA GLY A 203 7.88 6.83 1.95
C GLY A 203 6.35 6.97 1.98
N GLY A 204 5.65 5.96 2.50
CA GLY A 204 4.20 6.05 2.72
C GLY A 204 3.82 7.16 3.71
N LEU A 205 4.63 7.37 4.75
CA LEU A 205 4.44 8.45 5.72
C LEU A 205 4.58 9.84 5.06
N TYR A 206 5.60 10.03 4.22
CA TYR A 206 5.78 11.29 3.49
C TYR A 206 4.62 11.58 2.53
N ILE A 207 4.10 10.56 1.85
CA ILE A 207 2.90 10.70 1.00
C ILE A 207 1.69 11.17 1.83
N LEU A 208 1.46 10.58 3.01
CA LEU A 208 0.35 10.97 3.89
C LEU A 208 0.46 12.40 4.42
N ARG A 209 1.67 12.98 4.46
CA ARG A 209 1.92 14.38 4.83
C ARG A 209 1.91 15.36 3.65
N ASP A 210 1.65 14.87 2.44
CA ASP A 210 1.81 15.63 1.19
C ASP A 210 3.26 16.14 0.97
N ASP A 211 4.26 15.52 1.61
CA ASP A 211 5.68 15.82 1.38
C ASP A 211 6.22 15.01 0.20
N LYS A 212 5.80 15.41 -1.00
CA LYS A 212 6.14 14.69 -2.24
C LYS A 212 7.63 14.77 -2.57
N GLU A 213 8.32 15.81 -2.16
CA GLU A 213 9.75 15.98 -2.41
C GLU A 213 10.55 14.92 -1.66
N GLN A 214 10.34 14.78 -0.35
CA GLN A 214 11.01 13.75 0.44
C GLN A 214 10.62 12.33 0.01
N ALA A 215 9.35 12.10 -0.32
CA ALA A 215 8.90 10.82 -0.86
C ALA A 215 9.61 10.45 -2.17
N THR A 216 9.75 11.41 -3.08
CA THR A 216 10.44 11.22 -4.38
C THR A 216 11.92 10.94 -4.18
N GLN A 217 12.59 11.73 -3.34
CA GLN A 217 14.01 11.55 -3.05
C GLN A 217 14.26 10.16 -2.43
N LEU A 218 13.48 9.78 -1.41
CA LEU A 218 13.62 8.50 -0.75
C LEU A 218 13.39 7.32 -1.71
N LEU A 219 12.40 7.44 -2.60
CA LEU A 219 12.14 6.43 -3.63
C LEU A 219 13.34 6.28 -4.58
N ALA A 220 13.90 7.39 -5.06
CA ALA A 220 15.05 7.39 -5.97
C ALA A 220 16.29 6.75 -5.33
N GLU A 221 16.62 7.15 -4.09
CA GLU A 221 17.73 6.58 -3.33
C GLU A 221 17.55 5.08 -3.10
N THR A 222 16.37 4.66 -2.69
CA THR A 222 16.08 3.25 -2.38
C THR A 222 16.13 2.40 -3.65
N ARG A 223 15.61 2.91 -4.78
CA ARG A 223 15.68 2.23 -6.08
C ARG A 223 17.09 2.05 -6.57
N ALA A 224 17.94 3.07 -6.46
CA ALA A 224 19.34 2.98 -6.88
C ALA A 224 20.10 1.81 -6.21
N ILE A 225 19.73 1.49 -4.96
CA ILE A 225 20.31 0.36 -4.22
C ILE A 225 19.70 -0.97 -4.67
N VAL A 226 18.38 -1.01 -4.83
CA VAL A 226 17.61 -2.25 -5.06
C VAL A 226 17.59 -2.69 -6.52
N GLU A 227 17.83 -1.80 -7.49
CA GLU A 227 17.71 -2.06 -8.92
C GLU A 227 18.53 -3.29 -9.37
N LYS A 228 19.76 -3.39 -8.86
CA LYS A 228 20.68 -4.51 -9.15
C LYS A 228 20.44 -5.76 -8.29
N SER A 229 19.54 -5.68 -7.32
CA SER A 229 19.24 -6.78 -6.41
C SER A 229 18.25 -7.78 -7.02
N PRO A 230 18.25 -9.05 -6.56
CA PRO A 230 17.30 -10.06 -7.00
C PRO A 230 15.91 -9.97 -6.35
N PHE A 231 15.61 -9.00 -5.48
CA PHE A 231 14.38 -9.00 -4.68
C PHE A 231 13.16 -8.50 -5.44
N LYS A 232 12.40 -9.42 -6.05
CA LYS A 232 11.17 -9.09 -6.77
C LYS A 232 10.13 -8.39 -5.89
N THR A 233 9.92 -8.85 -4.66
CA THR A 233 8.85 -8.31 -3.81
C THR A 233 9.11 -6.86 -3.40
N LEU A 234 10.36 -6.54 -3.07
CA LEU A 234 10.76 -5.18 -2.74
C LEU A 234 10.64 -4.24 -3.94
N LYS A 235 11.02 -4.68 -5.14
CA LYS A 235 10.81 -3.90 -6.37
C LYS A 235 9.32 -3.60 -6.59
N ALA A 236 8.45 -4.60 -6.40
CA ALA A 236 7.00 -4.40 -6.50
C ALA A 236 6.47 -3.40 -5.46
N GLN A 237 6.95 -3.45 -4.21
CA GLN A 237 6.58 -2.48 -3.17
C GLN A 237 7.01 -1.05 -3.53
N LEU A 238 8.21 -0.86 -4.08
CA LEU A 238 8.68 0.45 -4.54
C LEU A 238 7.90 0.95 -5.76
N SER A 239 7.44 0.07 -6.65
CA SER A 239 6.53 0.44 -7.75
C SER A 239 5.16 0.87 -7.23
N ALA A 240 4.58 0.12 -6.28
CA ALA A 240 3.30 0.49 -5.67
C ALA A 240 3.39 1.82 -4.90
N LEU A 241 4.53 2.10 -4.24
CA LEU A 241 4.76 3.38 -3.57
C LEU A 241 4.84 4.54 -4.58
N GLU A 242 5.52 4.35 -5.70
CA GLU A 242 5.57 5.34 -6.78
C GLU A 242 4.19 5.62 -7.38
N GLU A 243 3.39 4.57 -7.59
CA GLU A 243 2.01 4.71 -8.05
C GLU A 243 1.19 5.54 -7.06
N LYS A 244 1.30 5.26 -5.76
CA LYS A 244 0.64 6.06 -4.71
C LYS A 244 1.08 7.53 -4.72
N LEU A 245 2.38 7.79 -4.90
CA LEU A 245 2.93 9.15 -4.97
C LEU A 245 2.38 9.94 -6.16
N ASN A 246 2.15 9.26 -7.29
CA ASN A 246 1.65 9.85 -8.53
C ASN A 246 0.12 9.89 -8.61
N THR A 247 -0.58 9.10 -7.79
CA THR A 247 -2.04 9.08 -7.74
C THR A 247 -2.54 10.37 -7.12
N LYS A 248 -3.25 11.19 -7.90
CA LYS A 248 -3.93 12.37 -7.36
C LYS A 248 -5.04 11.88 -6.40
N PRO A 249 -5.23 12.52 -5.23
CA PRO A 249 -6.35 12.19 -4.36
C PRO A 249 -7.65 12.25 -5.15
N ILE A 250 -8.46 11.20 -5.05
CA ILE A 250 -9.75 11.12 -5.74
C ILE A 250 -10.63 12.19 -5.10
N ALA A 251 -10.94 13.26 -5.84
CA ALA A 251 -11.86 14.27 -5.36
C ALA A 251 -13.23 13.61 -5.11
N PRO A 252 -13.88 13.88 -3.96
CA PRO A 252 -15.16 13.28 -3.65
C PRO A 252 -16.23 13.69 -4.68
N GLU A 253 -17.23 12.83 -4.87
CA GLU A 253 -18.31 13.07 -5.83
C GLU A 253 -19.32 14.09 -5.26
N LEU A 254 -19.66 15.09 -6.06
CA LEU A 254 -20.69 16.08 -5.76
C LEU A 254 -22.06 15.59 -6.24
N PHE A 255 -23.00 15.46 -5.32
CA PHE A 255 -24.39 15.26 -5.68
C PHE A 255 -25.10 16.61 -5.76
N CYS A 256 -25.81 16.85 -6.85
CA CYS A 256 -26.49 18.12 -7.08
C CYS A 256 -27.98 17.89 -7.32
N GLU A 257 -28.82 18.68 -6.67
CA GLU A 257 -30.26 18.72 -6.91
C GLU A 257 -30.64 20.06 -7.51
N HIS A 258 -31.49 20.01 -8.53
CA HIS A 258 -31.99 21.19 -9.22
C HIS A 258 -33.27 21.67 -8.53
N GLY A 259 -33.20 22.80 -7.83
CA GLY A 259 -34.36 23.40 -7.16
C GLY A 259 -34.94 24.59 -7.93
N ILE A 260 -36.08 25.11 -7.47
CA ILE A 260 -36.74 26.27 -8.10
C ILE A 260 -35.90 27.56 -7.98
N LYS A 261 -35.16 27.72 -6.88
CA LYS A 261 -34.44 28.96 -6.55
C LYS A 261 -32.91 28.86 -6.74
N GLY A 262 -32.39 27.67 -6.97
CA GLY A 262 -30.95 27.43 -7.02
C GLY A 262 -30.58 25.96 -7.06
N TRP A 263 -29.28 25.70 -7.01
CA TRP A 263 -28.73 24.36 -6.81
C TRP A 263 -28.58 24.06 -5.33
N THR A 264 -28.93 22.83 -4.93
CA THR A 264 -28.48 22.26 -3.66
C THR A 264 -27.34 21.30 -3.97
N VAL A 265 -26.17 21.54 -3.38
CA VAL A 265 -24.97 20.73 -3.63
C VAL A 265 -24.60 20.01 -2.35
N PHE A 266 -24.38 18.70 -2.46
CA PHE A 266 -24.07 17.79 -1.37
C PHE A 266 -22.71 17.14 -1.58
N CYS A 267 -21.96 17.02 -0.49
CA CYS A 267 -20.76 16.20 -0.39
C CYS A 267 -20.75 15.59 1.01
N ASN A 268 -20.64 14.27 1.12
CA ASN A 268 -20.72 13.56 2.40
C ASN A 268 -22.00 13.96 3.18
N GLU A 269 -21.85 14.46 4.40
CA GLU A 269 -22.96 14.92 5.26
C GLU A 269 -23.24 16.42 5.16
N LYS A 270 -22.49 17.16 4.34
CA LYS A 270 -22.61 18.61 4.21
C LYS A 270 -23.41 19.00 2.97
N LYS A 271 -24.10 20.13 3.07
CA LYS A 271 -24.85 20.73 1.97
C LYS A 271 -24.65 22.24 1.92
N ILE A 272 -24.69 22.78 0.71
CA ILE A 272 -24.70 24.22 0.42
C ILE A 272 -25.80 24.55 -0.59
N GLU A 273 -26.25 25.80 -0.59
CA GLU A 273 -27.25 26.29 -1.54
C GLU A 273 -26.66 27.41 -2.41
N LEU A 274 -26.79 27.25 -3.73
CA LEU A 274 -26.32 28.22 -4.73
C LEU A 274 -27.52 28.85 -5.44
N SER A 275 -27.89 30.08 -5.06
CA SER A 275 -29.00 30.82 -5.67
C SER A 275 -28.71 31.21 -7.13
N TYR A 276 -29.65 30.94 -8.06
CA TYR A 276 -29.49 31.22 -9.51
C TYR A 276 -29.26 32.68 -9.86
N GLN A 277 -29.59 33.59 -8.94
CA GLN A 277 -29.36 35.02 -9.15
C GLN A 277 -27.88 35.39 -9.03
N THR A 278 -27.07 34.54 -8.40
CA THR A 278 -25.66 34.78 -8.12
C THR A 278 -24.76 34.37 -9.30
N LEU A 279 -23.62 35.06 -9.46
CA LEU A 279 -22.62 34.70 -10.47
C LEU A 279 -21.97 33.32 -10.20
N PRO A 280 -21.64 32.94 -8.95
CA PRO A 280 -21.16 31.59 -8.63
C PRO A 280 -22.11 30.48 -9.08
N ALA A 281 -23.43 30.63 -8.88
CA ALA A 281 -24.39 29.61 -9.31
C ALA A 281 -24.43 29.45 -10.85
N LYS A 282 -24.33 30.55 -11.59
CA LYS A 282 -24.26 30.52 -13.06
C LYS A 282 -22.98 29.85 -13.56
N ILE A 283 -21.85 30.09 -12.90
CA ILE A 283 -20.59 29.42 -13.21
C ILE A 283 -20.68 27.93 -12.85
N PHE A 284 -21.25 27.59 -11.69
CA PHE A 284 -21.45 26.21 -11.28
C PHE A 284 -22.34 25.45 -12.27
N GLU A 285 -23.41 26.07 -12.77
CA GLU A 285 -24.26 25.48 -13.83
C GLU A 285 -23.50 25.19 -15.12
N LEU A 286 -22.44 25.94 -15.43
CA LEU A 286 -21.58 25.58 -16.56
C LEU A 286 -20.77 24.31 -16.25
N PHE A 287 -20.30 24.16 -15.01
CA PHE A 287 -19.53 22.99 -14.58
C PHE A 287 -20.37 21.72 -14.53
N THR A 288 -21.67 21.81 -14.20
CA THR A 288 -22.57 20.64 -14.24
C THR A 288 -22.77 20.10 -15.67
N LYS A 289 -22.50 20.91 -16.70
CA LYS A 289 -22.61 20.52 -18.11
C LYS A 289 -21.28 20.14 -18.73
N LYS A 290 -20.17 20.68 -18.22
CA LYS A 290 -18.80 20.42 -18.69
C LYS A 290 -17.83 20.53 -17.53
N GLU A 291 -17.03 19.49 -17.30
CA GLU A 291 -16.01 19.49 -16.24
C GLU A 291 -14.97 20.61 -16.42
N TRP A 292 -14.67 21.00 -17.66
CA TRP A 292 -13.74 22.08 -17.99
C TRP A 292 -14.40 23.17 -18.85
N ILE A 293 -14.07 24.44 -18.52
CA ILE A 293 -14.62 25.63 -19.17
C ILE A 293 -13.48 26.62 -19.46
N ASP A 294 -13.30 26.97 -20.74
CA ASP A 294 -12.39 28.05 -21.12
C ASP A 294 -12.93 29.44 -20.74
N LYS A 295 -12.01 30.40 -20.55
CA LYS A 295 -12.36 31.78 -20.18
C LYS A 295 -13.29 32.47 -21.18
N SER A 296 -13.20 32.14 -22.47
CA SER A 296 -14.04 32.74 -23.51
C SER A 296 -15.50 32.28 -23.41
N GLN A 297 -15.73 31.00 -23.14
CA GLN A 297 -17.04 30.43 -22.86
C GLN A 297 -17.65 31.05 -21.61
N MET A 298 -16.84 31.27 -20.57
CA MET A 298 -17.29 31.90 -19.33
C MET A 298 -17.69 33.36 -19.53
N ALA A 299 -16.86 34.17 -20.20
CA ALA A 299 -17.18 35.55 -20.55
C ALA A 299 -18.49 35.64 -21.35
N LYS A 300 -18.64 34.79 -22.36
CA LYS A 300 -19.82 34.77 -23.23
C LYS A 300 -21.09 34.35 -22.51
N LYS A 301 -21.04 33.28 -21.71
CA LYS A 301 -22.25 32.71 -21.07
C LYS A 301 -22.64 33.41 -19.78
N VAL A 302 -21.67 33.84 -18.98
CA VAL A 302 -21.92 34.45 -17.67
C VAL A 302 -22.06 35.97 -17.78
N PHE A 303 -21.17 36.61 -18.56
CA PHE A 303 -21.08 38.07 -18.67
C PHE A 303 -21.67 38.63 -19.97
N LYS A 304 -22.12 37.77 -20.89
CA LYS A 304 -22.79 38.13 -22.15
C LYS A 304 -21.95 39.06 -23.04
N LYS A 305 -20.63 38.81 -23.10
CA LYS A 305 -19.70 39.59 -23.93
C LYS A 305 -18.57 38.73 -24.49
N ASP A 306 -17.87 39.26 -25.48
CA ASP A 306 -16.63 38.66 -25.96
C ASP A 306 -15.51 38.83 -24.94
N TYR A 307 -14.62 37.85 -24.90
CA TYR A 307 -13.56 37.77 -23.90
C TYR A 307 -12.37 38.64 -24.28
N GLU A 308 -12.01 39.53 -23.35
CA GLU A 308 -10.86 40.42 -23.48
C GLU A 308 -9.90 40.20 -22.31
N PRO A 309 -8.73 39.54 -22.51
CA PRO A 309 -7.85 39.14 -21.42
C PRO A 309 -7.48 40.27 -20.45
N ALA A 310 -7.19 41.46 -20.99
CA ALA A 310 -6.78 42.63 -20.21
C ALA A 310 -7.87 43.15 -19.25
N SER A 311 -9.15 42.96 -19.56
CA SER A 311 -10.27 43.51 -18.79
C SER A 311 -11.04 42.46 -17.99
N ASP A 312 -10.91 41.17 -18.36
CA ASP A 312 -11.72 40.08 -17.83
C ASP A 312 -11.01 39.13 -16.89
N ASP A 313 -9.70 38.93 -17.02
CA ASP A 313 -8.99 37.90 -16.27
C ASP A 313 -9.17 38.02 -14.76
N SER A 314 -8.96 39.23 -14.22
CA SER A 314 -9.12 39.48 -12.79
C SER A 314 -10.56 39.27 -12.33
N LYS A 315 -11.55 39.58 -13.19
CA LYS A 315 -12.98 39.41 -12.85
C LYS A 315 -13.38 37.94 -12.86
N LEU A 316 -12.96 37.19 -13.88
CA LEU A 316 -13.19 35.75 -13.99
C LEU A 316 -12.53 35.02 -12.81
N GLN A 317 -11.27 35.33 -12.54
CA GLN A 317 -10.53 34.76 -11.42
C GLN A 317 -11.22 35.06 -10.08
N TYR A 318 -11.72 36.28 -9.88
CA TYR A 318 -12.46 36.64 -8.67
C TYR A 318 -13.75 35.82 -8.52
N GLN A 319 -14.54 35.65 -9.58
CA GLN A 319 -15.77 34.86 -9.49
C GLN A 319 -15.50 33.36 -9.28
N ILE A 320 -14.43 32.83 -9.90
CA ILE A 320 -13.96 31.47 -9.61
C ILE A 320 -13.52 31.34 -8.16
N HIS A 321 -12.79 32.31 -7.63
CA HIS A 321 -12.40 32.32 -6.22
C HIS A 321 -13.61 32.33 -5.27
N CYS A 322 -14.64 33.11 -5.59
CA CYS A 322 -15.90 33.11 -4.83
C CYS A 322 -16.59 31.75 -4.85
N LEU A 323 -16.73 31.12 -6.03
CA LEU A 323 -17.31 29.78 -6.12
C LEU A 323 -16.46 28.74 -5.37
N ARG A 324 -15.13 28.80 -5.51
CA ARG A 324 -14.19 27.93 -4.81
C ARG A 324 -14.39 28.01 -3.29
N LYS A 325 -14.50 29.23 -2.74
CA LYS A 325 -14.76 29.42 -1.30
C LYS A 325 -16.05 28.75 -0.84
N ILE A 326 -17.13 28.91 -1.61
CA ILE A 326 -18.42 28.29 -1.29
C ILE A 326 -18.31 26.76 -1.34
N LEU A 327 -17.67 26.22 -2.38
CA LEU A 327 -17.48 24.76 -2.49
C LEU A 327 -16.61 24.20 -1.36
N LEU A 328 -15.59 24.93 -0.90
CA LEU A 328 -14.76 24.50 0.24
C LEU A 328 -15.54 24.36 1.55
N GLU A 329 -16.74 24.96 1.69
CA GLU A 329 -17.62 24.73 2.84
C GLU A 329 -18.13 23.28 2.92
N LEU A 330 -18.08 22.54 1.81
CA LEU A 330 -18.40 21.11 1.74
C LEU A 330 -17.28 20.19 2.26
N ASP A 331 -16.21 20.74 2.83
CA ASP A 331 -15.09 19.99 3.43
C ASP A 331 -14.30 19.15 2.41
N PHE A 332 -14.00 19.75 1.26
CA PHE A 332 -13.07 19.13 0.34
C PHE A 332 -11.66 19.12 0.93
N GLU A 333 -11.04 17.95 0.94
CA GLU A 333 -9.60 17.80 1.24
C GLU A 333 -8.70 18.32 0.10
N VAL A 334 -9.30 18.72 -1.03
CA VAL A 334 -8.61 19.18 -2.25
C VAL A 334 -9.21 20.48 -2.78
N ASP A 335 -8.45 21.28 -3.52
CA ASP A 335 -9.02 22.46 -4.21
C ASP A 335 -10.09 22.01 -5.21
N PRO A 336 -11.36 22.43 -5.07
CA PRO A 336 -12.44 21.95 -5.91
C PRO A 336 -12.32 22.48 -7.36
N ILE A 337 -11.53 23.51 -7.63
CA ILE A 337 -11.40 24.10 -8.98
C ILE A 337 -9.93 24.30 -9.34
N SER A 338 -9.42 23.60 -10.35
CA SER A 338 -8.07 23.79 -10.89
C SER A 338 -8.06 24.72 -12.12
N PHE A 339 -6.94 25.42 -12.35
CA PHE A 339 -6.72 26.18 -13.58
C PHE A 339 -5.92 25.33 -14.57
N GLU A 340 -6.43 25.13 -15.78
CA GLU A 340 -5.84 24.25 -16.80
C GLU A 340 -6.03 24.82 -18.20
N GLU A 341 -4.95 24.90 -18.99
CA GLU A 341 -4.97 25.25 -20.43
C GLU A 341 -5.75 26.54 -20.76
N GLY A 342 -5.64 27.57 -19.94
CA GLY A 342 -6.34 28.84 -20.17
C GLY A 342 -7.82 28.84 -19.75
N GLY A 343 -8.27 27.79 -19.05
CA GLY A 343 -9.60 27.64 -18.49
C GLY A 343 -9.59 27.12 -17.06
N TYR A 344 -10.76 26.71 -16.57
CA TYR A 344 -10.96 26.18 -15.24
C TYR A 344 -11.61 24.79 -15.31
N ARG A 345 -11.18 23.86 -14.46
CA ARG A 345 -11.78 22.54 -14.29
C ARG A 345 -12.37 22.40 -12.90
N LEU A 346 -13.59 21.89 -12.80
CA LEU A 346 -14.14 21.39 -11.53
C LEU A 346 -13.54 20.01 -11.28
N VAL A 347 -12.77 19.85 -10.19
CA VAL A 347 -12.03 18.62 -9.86
C VAL A 347 -12.96 17.51 -9.37
N PRO A 348 -13.97 17.78 -8.50
CA PRO A 348 -14.98 16.81 -8.12
C PRO A 348 -15.82 16.34 -9.31
N LYS A 349 -16.10 15.04 -9.37
CA LYS A 349 -17.11 14.52 -10.30
C LYS A 349 -18.49 14.98 -9.85
N VAL A 350 -19.33 15.43 -10.80
CA VAL A 350 -20.69 15.91 -10.50
C VAL A 350 -21.73 14.90 -10.97
N THR A 351 -22.65 14.54 -10.08
CA THR A 351 -23.82 13.70 -10.37
C THR A 351 -25.09 14.47 -10.04
N ILE A 352 -25.93 14.71 -11.05
CA ILE A 352 -27.24 15.35 -10.88
C ILE A 352 -28.24 14.30 -10.44
N ARG A 353 -28.90 14.51 -9.30
CA ARG A 353 -30.05 13.72 -8.88
C ARG A 353 -31.30 14.40 -9.41
N GLU A 354 -32.06 13.69 -10.23
CA GLU A 354 -33.42 14.11 -10.55
C GLU A 354 -34.24 13.92 -9.29
N GLY A 355 -34.63 15.01 -8.64
CA GLY A 355 -35.60 14.95 -7.56
C GLY A 355 -36.93 14.49 -8.15
N GLU A 356 -37.58 13.53 -7.49
CA GLU A 356 -39.02 13.32 -7.68
C GLU A 356 -39.72 14.65 -7.31
N VAL A 357 -40.21 15.37 -8.33
CA VAL A 357 -40.98 16.61 -8.15
C VAL A 357 -42.34 16.31 -7.57
#